data_AF-A0A0B6ZFM9-F1
#
_entry.id   AF-A0A0B6ZFM9-F1
#
_cell.length_a   1.000
_cell.length_b   1.000
_cell.length_c   1.000
_cell.angle_alpha   90.00
_cell.angle_beta   90.00
_cell.angle_gamma   90.00
#
_symmetry.space_group_name_H-M   'P 1'
#
loop_
_entity.id
_entity.type
_entity.pdbx_description
1 polymer ?
#
loop_
_entity_poly.entity_id
_entity_poly.type
_entity_poly.pdbx_seq_one_letter_code
_entity_poly.pdbx_strand_id
1 'polypeptide(L)'
;VNSYHIKTVLLHECMHWPDPGAWAPEKLAERFLEMLRDLILALENQELPHFFIRDCNLLRHYPSEQLSAAAGRLRAIYHDIYMSPSTSIRLQC
;
A
#
# COMPACT_ATOMS: atom_id res chain seq x y z
N VAL A 1 -5.55 1.97 -9.74
CA VAL A 1 -5.60 1.77 -8.27
C VAL A 1 -6.87 2.44 -7.76
N ASN A 2 -7.71 1.71 -7.03
CA ASN A 2 -8.93 2.24 -6.40
C ASN A 2 -8.90 1.96 -4.88
N SER A 3 -9.93 2.40 -4.15
CA SER A 3 -10.05 2.20 -2.70
C SER A 3 -10.06 0.71 -2.30
N TYR A 4 -10.54 -0.18 -3.15
CA TYR A 4 -10.58 -1.61 -2.87
C TYR A 4 -9.19 -2.26 -2.87
N HIS A 5 -8.28 -1.80 -3.73
CA HIS A 5 -6.89 -2.25 -3.71
C HIS A 5 -6.20 -1.86 -2.40
N ILE A 6 -6.42 -0.62 -1.93
CA ILE A 6 -5.86 -0.14 -0.66
C ILE A 6 -6.43 -0.95 0.51
N LYS A 7 -7.76 -1.16 0.53
CA LYS A 7 -8.41 -2.00 1.54
C LYS A 7 -7.83 -3.42 1.56
N THR A 8 -7.56 -3.99 0.39
CA THR A 8 -7.00 -5.35 0.28
C THR A 8 -5.59 -5.44 0.85
N VAL A 9 -4.72 -4.46 0.56
CA VAL A 9 -3.37 -4.42 1.15
C VAL A 9 -3.45 -4.27 2.67
N LEU A 10 -4.32 -3.39 3.19
CA LEU A 10 -4.53 -3.26 4.64
C LEU A 10 -4.94 -4.59 5.29
N LEU A 11 -5.84 -5.35 4.66
CA LEU A 11 -6.27 -6.65 5.19
C LEU A 11 -5.11 -7.67 5.23
N HIS A 12 -4.27 -7.70 4.19
CA HIS A 12 -3.06 -8.54 4.17
C HIS A 12 -2.06 -8.11 5.25
N GLU A 13 -1.87 -6.81 5.44
CA GLU A 13 -1.00 -6.26 6.49
C GLU A 13 -1.48 -6.66 7.88
N CYS A 14 -2.80 -6.58 8.14
CA CYS A 14 -3.41 -7.05 9.38
C CYS A 14 -3.20 -8.55 9.62
N MET A 15 -3.14 -9.36 8.54
CA MET A 15 -2.85 -10.79 8.65
C MET A 15 -1.36 -11.07 8.88
N HIS A 16 -0.48 -10.23 8.34
CA HIS A 16 0.96 -10.29 8.59
C HIS A 16 1.33 -9.87 10.01
N TRP A 17 0.61 -8.87 10.55
CA TRP A 17 0.76 -8.35 11.90
C TRP A 17 -0.50 -8.59 12.75
N PRO A 18 -0.74 -9.83 13.22
CA PRO A 18 -1.96 -10.17 13.95
C PRO A 18 -1.98 -9.65 15.39
N ASP A 19 -0.83 -9.26 15.94
CA ASP A 19 -0.74 -8.73 17.30
C ASP A 19 -1.34 -7.31 17.39
N PRO A 20 -2.25 -7.03 18.33
CA PRO A 20 -2.83 -5.70 18.50
C PRO A 20 -1.79 -4.60 18.77
N GLY A 21 -0.69 -4.92 19.48
CA GLY A 21 0.41 -4.00 19.74
C GLY A 21 1.19 -3.62 18.49
N ALA A 22 1.14 -4.43 17.43
CA ALA A 22 1.70 -4.07 16.13
C ALA A 22 0.95 -2.91 15.45
N TRP A 23 -0.27 -2.59 15.90
CA TRP A 23 -1.12 -1.48 15.44
C TRP A 23 -1.27 -0.36 16.47
N ALA A 24 -0.37 -0.32 17.46
CA ALA A 24 -0.32 0.78 18.43
C ALA A 24 -0.11 2.14 17.72
N PRO A 25 -0.61 3.26 18.25
CA PRO A 25 -0.53 4.58 17.60
C PRO A 25 0.89 4.98 17.20
N GLU A 26 1.89 4.58 17.98
CA GLU A 26 3.31 4.87 17.74
C GLU A 26 3.86 4.15 16.50
N LYS A 27 3.18 3.09 16.06
CA LYS A 27 3.52 2.29 14.87
C LYS A 27 2.79 2.75 13.62
N LEU A 28 1.92 3.75 13.70
CA LEU A 28 1.11 4.21 12.56
C LEU A 28 1.96 4.56 11.33
N ALA A 29 3.04 5.31 11.52
CA ALA A 29 3.91 5.70 10.41
C ALA A 29 4.59 4.48 9.77
N GLU A 30 5.07 3.53 10.57
CA GLU A 30 5.68 2.28 10.11
C GLU A 30 4.69 1.47 9.27
N ARG A 31 3.49 1.19 9.82
CA ARG A 31 2.45 0.40 9.14
C ARG A 31 1.93 1.08 7.87
N PHE A 32 1.79 2.40 7.90
CA PHE A 32 1.37 3.14 6.72
C PHE A 32 2.42 3.08 5.60
N LEU A 33 3.71 3.22 5.93
CA LEU A 33 4.80 3.11 4.95
C LEU A 33 4.93 1.69 4.39
N GLU A 34 4.81 0.66 5.22
CA GLU A 34 4.82 -0.74 4.78
C GLU A 34 3.65 -1.03 3.84
N MET A 35 2.45 -0.58 4.18
CA MET A 35 1.28 -0.73 3.30
C MET A 35 1.48 -0.02 1.95
N LEU A 36 2.10 1.16 1.92
CA LEU A 36 2.44 1.85 0.66
C LEU A 36 3.49 1.08 -0.14
N ARG A 37 4.53 0.58 0.52
CA ARG A 37 5.59 -0.23 -0.10
C ARG A 37 5.01 -1.49 -0.72
N ASP A 38 4.14 -2.19 0.00
CA ASP A 38 3.56 -3.45 -0.44
C ASP A 38 2.56 -3.24 -1.58
N LEU A 39 1.83 -2.11 -1.58
CA LEU A 39 1.04 -1.71 -2.74
C LEU A 39 1.90 -1.40 -3.97
N ILE A 40 3.07 -0.75 -3.80
CA ILE A 40 4.01 -0.51 -4.91
C ILE A 40 4.49 -1.85 -5.47
N LEU A 41 4.95 -2.77 -4.61
CA LEU A 41 5.43 -4.09 -5.02
C LEU A 41 4.34 -4.90 -5.73
N ALA A 42 3.11 -4.88 -5.23
CA ALA A 42 1.97 -5.54 -5.87
C ALA A 42 1.73 -5.02 -7.30
N LEU A 43 1.84 -3.71 -7.52
CA LEU A 43 1.67 -3.11 -8.85
C LEU A 43 2.82 -3.46 -9.79
N GLU A 44 4.06 -3.51 -9.30
CA GLU A 44 5.23 -3.87 -10.10
C GLU A 44 5.23 -5.35 -10.50
N ASN A 45 4.85 -6.21 -9.57
CA ASN A 45 4.67 -7.64 -9.81
C ASN A 45 3.37 -7.96 -10.55
N GLN A 46 2.49 -6.97 -10.74
CA GLN A 46 1.16 -7.10 -11.33
C GLN A 46 0.29 -8.15 -10.61
N GLU A 47 0.52 -8.31 -9.30
CA GLU A 47 -0.11 -9.31 -8.46
C GLU A 47 -0.59 -8.70 -7.14
N LEU A 48 -1.91 -8.69 -6.96
CA LEU A 48 -2.56 -8.40 -5.68
C LEU A 48 -3.65 -9.44 -5.44
N PRO A 49 -3.38 -10.49 -4.65
CA PRO A 49 -4.37 -11.50 -4.32
C PRO A 49 -5.54 -10.87 -3.57
N HIS A 50 -6.76 -11.19 -3.98
CA HIS A 50 -7.97 -10.83 -3.26
C HIS A 50 -7.94 -11.49 -1.88
N PHE A 51 -8.30 -10.74 -0.83
CA PHE A 51 -8.18 -11.24 0.55
C PHE A 51 -9.05 -12.49 0.83
N PHE A 52 -10.34 -12.45 0.46
CA PHE A 52 -11.27 -13.56 0.70
C PHE A 52 -11.34 -14.63 -0.41
N ILE A 53 -11.09 -14.25 -1.67
CA ILE A 53 -11.29 -15.12 -2.84
C ILE A 53 -9.93 -15.66 -3.26
N ARG A 54 -9.71 -16.95 -3.04
CA ARG A 54 -8.51 -17.66 -3.52
C ARG A 54 -8.40 -17.56 -5.04
N ASP A 55 -7.19 -17.48 -5.54
CA ASP A 55 -6.85 -17.45 -6.97
C ASP A 55 -7.42 -16.26 -7.76
N CYS A 56 -7.90 -15.22 -7.07
CA CYS A 56 -8.35 -13.97 -7.68
C CYS A 56 -7.26 -12.90 -7.55
N ASN A 57 -6.55 -12.59 -8.63
CA ASN A 57 -5.66 -11.43 -8.69
C ASN A 57 -6.45 -10.18 -9.11
N LEU A 58 -6.51 -9.17 -8.23
CA LEU A 58 -7.23 -7.91 -8.45
C LEU A 58 -6.62 -7.05 -9.57
N LEU A 59 -5.36 -7.29 -9.94
CA LEU A 59 -4.66 -6.51 -10.96
C LEU A 59 -4.70 -7.14 -12.35
N ARG A 60 -5.25 -8.36 -12.48
CA ARG A 60 -5.12 -9.21 -13.69
C ARG A 60 -5.66 -8.61 -15.00
N HIS A 61 -6.58 -7.65 -14.92
CA HIS A 61 -7.23 -7.04 -16.09
C HIS A 61 -6.70 -5.64 -16.39
N TYR A 62 -5.73 -5.15 -15.63
CA TYR A 62 -5.12 -3.84 -15.86
C TYR A 62 -3.92 -3.98 -16.82
N PRO A 63 -3.77 -3.08 -17.80
CA PRO A 63 -2.57 -3.04 -18.64
C PRO A 63 -1.32 -2.81 -17.80
N SER A 64 -0.23 -3.52 -18.11
CA SER A 64 1.05 -3.41 -17.39
C SER A 64 1.59 -1.97 -17.37
N GLU A 65 1.39 -1.21 -18.44
CA GLU A 65 1.76 0.22 -18.51
C GLU A 65 1.00 1.06 -17.48
N GLN A 66 -0.29 0.80 -17.30
CA GLN A 66 -1.12 1.50 -16.33
C GLN A 66 -0.70 1.17 -14.89
N LEU A 67 -0.34 -0.09 -14.64
CA LEU A 67 0.16 -0.56 -13.35
C LEU A 67 1.52 0.07 -13.02
N SER A 68 2.46 0.05 -13.97
CA SER A 68 3.77 0.69 -13.85
C SER A 68 3.66 2.20 -13.61
N ALA A 69 2.81 2.90 -14.37
CA ALA A 69 2.57 4.32 -14.16
C ALA A 69 1.99 4.62 -12.76
N ALA A 70 1.12 3.75 -12.23
CA ALA A 70 0.61 3.89 -10.87
C ALA A 70 1.68 3.62 -9.81
N ALA A 71 2.50 2.59 -9.98
CA ALA A 71 3.63 2.29 -9.11
C ALA A 71 4.62 3.47 -9.05
N GLY A 72 4.95 4.07 -10.20
CA GLY A 72 5.80 5.25 -10.29
C GLY A 72 5.27 6.45 -9.50
N ARG A 73 3.97 6.74 -9.61
CA ARG A 73 3.33 7.81 -8.83
C ARG A 73 3.34 7.52 -7.33
N LEU A 74 3.06 6.29 -6.93
CA LEU A 74 3.09 5.90 -5.52
C LEU A 74 4.50 5.93 -4.93
N ARG A 75 5.52 5.57 -5.72
CA ARG A 75 6.93 5.67 -5.32
C ARG A 75 7.35 7.11 -5.06
N ALA A 76 6.91 8.06 -5.89
CA ALA A 76 7.14 9.48 -5.64
C ALA A 76 6.51 9.92 -4.31
N ILE A 77 5.24 9.57 -4.08
CA ILE A 77 4.55 9.85 -2.81
C ILE A 77 5.27 9.21 -1.62
N TYR A 78 5.68 7.94 -1.75
CA TYR A 78 6.41 7.22 -0.71
C TYR A 78 7.73 7.93 -0.37
N HIS A 79 8.51 8.31 -1.38
CA HIS A 79 9.77 9.02 -1.21
C HIS A 79 9.55 10.37 -0.51
N ASP A 80 8.53 11.12 -0.91
CA ASP A 80 8.21 12.42 -0.31
C ASP A 80 7.86 12.29 1.18
N ILE A 81 7.06 11.27 1.55
CA ILE A 81 6.67 11.01 2.94
C ILE A 81 7.86 10.50 3.77
N TYR A 82 8.67 9.61 3.20
CA TYR A 82 9.80 9.00 3.90
C TYR A 82 10.95 10.01 4.12
N MET A 83 11.30 10.81 3.10
CA MET A 83 12.41 11.76 3.17
C MET A 83 12.03 13.11 3.78
N SER A 84 10.74 13.42 3.90
CA SER A 84 10.27 14.71 4.44
C SER A 84 8.97 14.58 5.25
N PRO A 85 9.00 13.89 6.41
CA PRO A 85 7.83 13.78 7.29
C PRO A 85 7.29 15.16 7.72
N SER A 86 8.20 16.12 7.93
CA SER A 86 7.92 17.45 8.48
C SER A 86 7.45 18.49 7.44
N THR A 87 7.62 18.22 6.14
CA THR A 87 7.37 19.19 5.06
C THR A 87 6.03 18.97 4.35
N SER A 88 5.34 17.86 4.68
CA SER A 88 4.01 17.58 4.14
C SER A 88 2.97 18.44 4.84
N ILE A 89 2.55 19.52 4.18
CA ILE A 89 1.46 20.43 4.59
C ILE A 89 0.15 19.67 4.91
N ARG A 90 0.02 18.40 4.47
CA ARG A 90 -1.15 17.53 4.70
C ARG A 90 -1.14 16.77 6.04
N LEU A 91 -0.07 16.83 6.82
CA LEU A 91 0.02 16.20 8.15
C LEU A 91 -0.05 17.21 9.30
N GLN A 92 -0.35 18.48 9.01
CA GLN A 92 -0.54 19.55 10.00
C GLN A 92 -2.01 19.74 10.41
N CYS A 93 -2.86 18.71 10.23
CA CYS A 93 -4.25 18.72 10.68
C CYS A 93 -4.41 17.95 11.99
#